data_AF-A0A7S1FLU6-F1
#
_entry.id   AF-A0A7S1FLU6-F1
#
_cell.length_a   1.000
_cell.length_b   1.000
_cell.length_c   1.000
_cell.angle_alpha   90.00
_cell.angle_beta   90.00
_cell.angle_gamma   90.00
#
_symmetry.space_group_name_H-M   'P 1'
#
loop_
_entity.id
_entity.type
_entity.pdbx_description
1 polymer ?
#
loop_
_entity_poly.entity_id
_entity_poly.type
_entity_poly.pdbx_seq_one_letter_code
_entity_poly.pdbx_strand_id
1 'polypeptide(L)'
;MKSTDPPNNSFFQPNPEDHDDATKLLLNADDTAYGTIDQNEGSSSSATKRSLVHANKRPVHVITLLMGVLFGMALVGSTRLAVSMRNAKKSASLQTKKVPKGPYRLIQRQEGEEMFDYYDFYNGPDNVGSNGYINYVTKESAMNSGILRVTEEADLSYMSNPAERTEHVNKTQFVYMGSAPTDAGPRDSIRLEGKSKFNGGLFVIDLHHMPAGCGSWPAVWLSDEKDWPLNGEIDIVEGVNYQKVAKTALHTSKGCDMEDSPSNLTTGGWDTAVGIPDSETGVPDMTFRYAKNCYVYAPHQWTNQGCVATDAKEGNLGEPLVGPDSYRFLSV
;
A
#
# COMPACT_ATOMS: atom_id res chain seq x y z
N MET A 1 29.77 -17.28 -38.65
CA MET A 1 28.98 -16.83 -39.84
C MET A 1 27.97 -15.80 -39.37
N LYS A 2 27.70 -14.82 -40.22
CA LYS A 2 27.11 -13.50 -39.94
C LYS A 2 25.83 -13.47 -39.11
N SER A 3 25.81 -12.48 -38.21
CA SER A 3 24.71 -11.62 -37.76
C SER A 3 23.47 -11.56 -38.67
N THR A 4 22.29 -11.69 -38.07
CA THR A 4 21.03 -11.14 -38.59
C THR A 4 20.20 -10.60 -37.42
N ASP A 5 20.09 -9.28 -37.34
CA ASP A 5 19.17 -8.56 -36.46
C ASP A 5 17.70 -8.79 -36.90
N PRO A 6 16.72 -8.76 -35.97
CA PRO A 6 15.31 -8.65 -36.34
C PRO A 6 14.92 -7.17 -36.62
N PRO A 7 13.86 -6.93 -37.40
CA PRO A 7 13.62 -5.66 -38.08
C PRO A 7 13.05 -4.55 -37.19
N ASN A 8 13.51 -3.33 -37.48
CA ASN A 8 12.89 -2.06 -37.12
C ASN A 8 11.42 -2.02 -37.55
N ASN A 9 10.51 -1.88 -36.58
CA ASN A 9 9.21 -1.27 -36.82
C ASN A 9 9.22 0.13 -36.19
N SER A 10 9.20 1.13 -37.05
CA SER A 10 9.19 2.53 -36.69
C SER A 10 7.78 3.12 -36.90
N PHE A 11 7.43 4.04 -35.99
CA PHE A 11 6.37 5.04 -36.05
C PHE A 11 4.89 4.64 -35.85
N PHE A 12 4.47 4.71 -34.58
CA PHE A 12 3.47 5.71 -34.16
C PHE A 12 4.07 6.49 -32.98
N GLN A 13 4.31 7.79 -33.15
CA GLN A 13 4.66 8.68 -32.05
C GLN A 13 3.34 9.28 -31.49
N PRO A 14 3.04 9.11 -30.20
CA PRO A 14 2.06 9.96 -29.53
C PRO A 14 2.69 11.32 -29.19
N ASN A 15 1.85 12.34 -29.31
CA ASN A 15 2.12 13.75 -29.07
C ASN A 15 2.60 14.01 -27.62
N PRO A 16 3.49 14.98 -27.33
CA PRO A 16 4.12 15.14 -26.00
C PRO A 16 3.26 15.78 -24.89
N GLU A 17 1.93 15.86 -25.01
CA GLU A 17 1.11 16.71 -24.12
C GLU A 17 0.17 16.00 -23.13
N ASP A 18 0.13 14.66 -23.04
CA ASP A 18 -0.78 13.95 -22.12
C ASP A 18 -0.07 13.26 -20.93
N HIS A 19 1.00 13.88 -20.41
CA HIS A 19 1.62 13.49 -19.15
C HIS A 19 0.96 14.24 -17.98
N ASP A 20 -0.13 13.71 -17.38
CA ASP A 20 -0.41 13.93 -15.93
C ASP A 20 -1.68 13.33 -15.29
N ASP A 21 -2.47 12.47 -15.94
CA ASP A 21 -3.85 12.23 -15.44
C ASP A 21 -4.16 10.89 -14.73
N ALA A 22 -3.25 9.91 -14.70
CA ALA A 22 -3.55 8.62 -14.07
C ALA A 22 -3.30 8.59 -12.55
N THR A 23 -2.32 9.35 -12.04
CA THR A 23 -1.96 9.38 -10.61
C THR A 23 -2.86 10.32 -9.79
N LYS A 24 -3.67 11.16 -10.45
CA LYS A 24 -4.61 12.08 -9.80
C LYS A 24 -5.93 11.44 -9.41
N LEU A 25 -6.32 10.31 -10.01
CA LEU A 25 -7.66 9.75 -9.85
C LEU A 25 -7.93 9.00 -8.53
N LEU A 26 -6.89 8.61 -7.79
CA LEU A 26 -7.05 7.99 -6.46
C LEU A 26 -6.71 8.94 -5.30
N LEU A 27 -6.09 10.09 -5.59
CA LEU A 27 -5.72 11.10 -4.57
C LEU A 27 -6.51 12.42 -4.67
N ASN A 28 -7.24 12.67 -5.77
CA ASN A 28 -8.14 13.83 -5.92
C ASN A 28 -9.62 13.47 -5.81
N ALA A 29 -9.99 12.63 -4.85
CA ALA A 29 -11.35 12.63 -4.35
C ALA A 29 -11.51 13.79 -3.35
N ASP A 30 -11.41 15.05 -3.81
CA ASP A 30 -12.11 16.21 -3.24
C ASP A 30 -11.99 17.46 -4.16
N ASP A 31 -13.14 18.14 -4.26
CA ASP A 31 -13.42 19.52 -4.69
C ASP A 31 -13.29 19.97 -6.16
N THR A 32 -14.39 19.79 -6.91
CA THR A 32 -15.04 20.91 -7.62
C THR A 32 -16.57 20.78 -7.55
N ALA A 33 -17.24 21.92 -7.54
CA ALA A 33 -18.50 22.16 -6.85
C ALA A 33 -19.78 22.15 -7.72
N TYR A 34 -20.90 22.16 -7.00
CA TYR A 34 -22.22 22.76 -7.25
C TYR A 34 -23.42 21.88 -7.63
N GLY A 35 -24.48 22.07 -6.83
CA GLY A 35 -25.84 21.65 -7.12
C GLY A 35 -26.71 21.44 -5.88
N THR A 36 -26.85 22.43 -5.00
CA THR A 36 -27.94 22.45 -4.00
C THR A 36 -29.28 22.52 -4.73
N ILE A 37 -30.14 21.52 -4.51
CA ILE A 37 -31.58 21.65 -4.73
C ILE A 37 -32.25 21.33 -3.39
N ASP A 38 -32.68 22.37 -2.70
CA ASP A 38 -33.75 22.30 -1.71
C ASP A 38 -35.02 21.83 -2.42
N GLN A 39 -35.63 20.74 -1.95
CA GLN A 39 -37.09 20.65 -1.87
C GLN A 39 -37.52 19.86 -0.62
N ASN A 40 -38.36 20.55 0.15
CA ASN A 40 -39.17 20.06 1.26
C ASN A 40 -40.31 19.16 0.78
N GLU A 41 -40.95 18.52 1.77
CA GLU A 41 -42.21 17.73 1.76
C GLU A 41 -42.02 16.23 1.43
N GLY A 42 -42.53 15.26 2.19
CA GLY A 42 -43.31 15.26 3.42
C GLY A 42 -43.75 13.82 3.77
N SER A 43 -43.92 13.55 5.07
CA SER A 43 -44.91 12.63 5.66
C SER A 43 -44.91 11.12 5.32
N SER A 44 -44.54 10.29 6.31
CA SER A 44 -45.45 9.40 7.09
C SER A 44 -44.63 8.25 7.72
N SER A 45 -44.44 8.22 9.04
CA SER A 45 -45.29 7.55 10.06
C SER A 45 -45.16 6.01 10.09
N SER A 46 -44.37 5.50 11.06
CA SER A 46 -44.76 4.49 12.07
C SER A 46 -43.50 4.13 12.88
N ALA A 47 -43.29 4.66 14.10
CA ALA A 47 -43.77 4.10 15.38
C ALA A 47 -43.42 2.60 15.55
N THR A 48 -42.87 2.05 16.64
CA THR A 48 -42.29 2.51 17.91
C THR A 48 -41.75 1.23 18.57
N LYS A 49 -40.53 1.24 19.11
CA LYS A 49 -40.28 0.78 20.50
C LYS A 49 -38.90 1.16 20.98
N ARG A 50 -38.93 2.07 21.96
CA ARG A 50 -37.84 2.53 22.81
C ARG A 50 -37.38 1.40 23.74
N SER A 51 -36.10 1.42 24.10
CA SER A 51 -35.74 1.50 25.51
C SER A 51 -34.63 2.52 25.69
N LEU A 52 -34.98 3.62 26.38
CA LEU A 52 -34.05 4.59 26.94
C LEU A 52 -33.54 4.04 28.28
N VAL A 53 -32.26 4.23 28.57
CA VAL A 53 -31.88 4.76 29.89
C VAL A 53 -30.93 5.92 29.64
N HIS A 54 -31.34 7.10 30.12
CA HIS A 54 -30.58 8.34 30.06
C HIS A 54 -30.17 8.72 31.49
N ALA A 55 -28.96 9.26 31.59
CA ALA A 55 -28.51 10.30 32.52
C ALA A 55 -28.41 9.96 34.02
N ASN A 56 -27.27 10.30 34.65
CA ASN A 56 -27.10 11.68 35.10
C ASN A 56 -25.65 12.05 35.45
N LYS A 57 -25.33 13.33 35.21
CA LYS A 57 -24.10 14.02 35.58
C LYS A 57 -24.15 14.41 37.08
N ARG A 58 -23.00 14.58 37.74
CA ARG A 58 -22.26 15.86 38.02
C ARG A 58 -21.31 15.65 39.26
N PRO A 59 -20.61 16.67 39.83
CA PRO A 59 -19.15 16.60 40.03
C PRO A 59 -18.78 16.60 41.54
N VAL A 60 -17.52 16.33 41.89
CA VAL A 60 -17.04 16.56 43.26
C VAL A 60 -15.71 17.32 43.25
N HIS A 61 -15.82 18.60 43.61
CA HIS A 61 -14.96 19.51 44.36
C HIS A 61 -13.45 19.26 44.49
N VAL A 62 -12.70 20.29 44.05
CA VAL A 62 -11.34 20.65 44.46
C VAL A 62 -11.40 21.46 45.76
N ILE A 63 -10.54 21.16 46.73
CA ILE A 63 -10.17 22.09 47.81
C ILE A 63 -8.63 22.14 47.85
N THR A 64 -8.07 23.25 47.35
CA THR A 64 -6.67 23.63 47.58
C THR A 64 -6.68 24.87 48.46
N LEU A 65 -6.10 24.77 49.65
CA LEU A 65 -5.92 25.86 50.60
C LEU A 65 -4.76 26.76 50.11
N LEU A 66 -4.99 28.05 49.94
CA LEU A 66 -3.90 29.04 49.83
C LEU A 66 -4.29 30.33 50.54
N MET A 67 -3.34 30.79 51.34
CA MET A 67 -3.36 31.96 52.21
C MET A 67 -3.47 33.29 51.45
N GLY A 68 -4.14 34.27 52.08
CA GLY A 68 -3.50 35.56 52.29
C GLY A 68 -4.03 36.80 51.55
N VAL A 69 -4.50 37.75 52.38
CA VAL A 69 -4.18 39.20 52.38
C VAL A 69 -5.07 40.19 51.60
N LEU A 70 -5.81 40.94 52.44
CA LEU A 70 -6.18 42.37 52.48
C LEU A 70 -6.81 43.14 51.31
N PHE A 71 -7.92 43.77 51.68
CA PHE A 71 -8.62 44.92 51.07
C PHE A 71 -7.79 46.22 51.08
N GLY A 72 -8.01 47.06 50.05
CA GLY A 72 -7.68 48.49 50.09
C GLY A 72 -7.83 49.20 48.74
N MET A 73 -9.01 49.76 48.47
CA MET A 73 -9.22 50.74 47.38
C MET A 73 -8.71 52.13 47.79
N ALA A 74 -8.02 52.85 46.88
CA ALA A 74 -8.25 54.29 46.64
C ALA A 74 -7.48 54.84 45.41
N LEU A 75 -8.28 55.42 44.50
CA LEU A 75 -8.10 56.63 43.68
C LEU A 75 -6.92 56.85 42.69
N VAL A 76 -7.35 57.01 41.42
CA VAL A 76 -7.13 58.14 40.49
C VAL A 76 -5.70 58.46 40.00
N GLY A 77 -5.52 58.36 38.67
CA GLY A 77 -4.40 58.96 37.98
C GLY A 77 -4.37 58.61 36.49
N SER A 78 -5.00 59.45 35.68
CA SER A 78 -5.03 59.36 34.21
C SER A 78 -3.64 59.43 33.58
N THR A 79 -3.23 58.39 32.84
CA THR A 79 -2.24 58.53 31.76
C THR A 79 -2.65 57.66 30.57
N ARG A 80 -2.85 58.30 29.43
CA ARG A 80 -3.13 57.65 28.14
C ARG A 80 -1.83 57.00 27.66
N LEU A 81 -1.73 55.68 27.70
CA LEU A 81 -0.81 54.93 26.85
C LEU A 81 -1.61 54.17 25.79
N ALA A 82 -1.41 54.57 24.54
CA ALA A 82 -1.95 53.90 23.37
C ALA A 82 -1.33 52.50 23.26
N VAL A 83 -2.09 51.47 23.62
CA VAL A 83 -1.77 50.10 23.22
C VAL A 83 -2.31 49.91 21.81
N SER A 84 -1.40 49.92 20.84
CA SER A 84 -1.67 49.46 19.48
C SER A 84 -2.12 47.99 19.55
N MET A 85 -3.43 47.75 19.48
CA MET A 85 -3.96 46.42 19.25
C MET A 85 -3.65 46.04 17.80
N ARG A 86 -2.49 45.40 17.59
CA ARG A 86 -2.27 44.61 16.38
C ARG A 86 -3.29 43.48 16.43
N ASN A 87 -4.33 43.57 15.60
CA ASN A 87 -5.22 42.46 15.29
C ASN A 87 -4.39 41.36 14.61
N ALA A 88 -3.74 40.51 15.41
CA ALA A 88 -3.27 39.22 14.95
C ALA A 88 -4.52 38.35 14.73
N LYS A 89 -5.13 38.48 13.55
CA LYS A 89 -6.02 37.45 13.04
C LYS A 89 -5.17 36.18 12.89
N LYS A 90 -5.08 35.37 13.94
CA LYS A 90 -4.72 33.96 13.80
C LYS A 90 -5.84 33.37 12.96
N SER A 91 -5.62 33.28 11.66
CA SER A 91 -6.39 32.40 10.80
C SER A 91 -6.09 30.99 11.29
N ALA A 92 -6.91 30.49 12.22
CA ALA A 92 -6.94 29.08 12.52
C ALA A 92 -7.48 28.43 11.25
N SER A 93 -6.57 27.88 10.44
CA SER A 93 -6.92 26.96 9.38
C SER A 93 -7.80 25.88 10.02
N LEU A 94 -9.11 25.89 9.71
CA LEU A 94 -9.97 24.77 10.02
C LEU A 94 -9.46 23.60 9.19
N GLN A 95 -8.62 22.75 9.79
CA GLN A 95 -8.41 21.42 9.25
C GLN A 95 -9.76 20.71 9.30
N THR A 96 -10.43 20.64 8.16
CA THR A 96 -11.63 19.84 7.99
C THR A 96 -11.25 18.39 8.29
N LYS A 97 -11.82 17.84 9.36
CA LYS A 97 -11.59 16.44 9.72
C LYS A 97 -12.13 15.59 8.59
N LYS A 98 -11.25 14.95 7.80
CA LYS A 98 -11.64 14.04 6.72
C LYS A 98 -12.62 13.01 7.28
N VAL A 99 -13.84 12.99 6.76
CA VAL A 99 -14.86 12.01 7.12
C VAL A 99 -14.76 10.86 6.13
N PRO A 100 -14.55 9.61 6.56
CA PRO A 100 -14.52 8.47 5.67
C PRO A 100 -15.80 8.40 4.82
N LYS A 101 -15.65 8.40 3.48
CA LYS A 101 -16.75 8.15 2.56
C LYS A 101 -16.75 6.65 2.23
N GLY A 102 -17.87 5.97 2.46
CA GLY A 102 -18.04 4.55 2.13
C GLY A 102 -18.33 3.64 3.32
N PRO A 103 -18.58 2.34 3.09
CA PRO A 103 -18.97 1.38 4.12
C PRO A 103 -17.79 0.85 4.96
N TYR A 104 -16.56 1.15 4.56
CA TYR A 104 -15.34 0.66 5.21
C TYR A 104 -14.95 1.53 6.41
N ARG A 105 -14.43 0.88 7.46
CA ARG A 105 -13.79 1.52 8.60
C ARG A 105 -12.38 0.99 8.75
N LEU A 106 -11.44 1.87 9.13
CA LEU A 106 -10.07 1.47 9.46
C LEU A 106 -10.08 0.53 10.68
N ILE A 107 -9.45 -0.63 10.56
CA ILE A 107 -9.30 -1.60 11.66
C ILE A 107 -7.85 -1.76 12.11
N GLN A 108 -6.90 -1.60 11.20
CA GLN A 108 -5.47 -1.67 11.46
C GLN A 108 -4.76 -0.63 10.59
N ARG A 109 -3.78 0.05 11.18
CA ARG A 109 -2.83 0.93 10.51
C ARG A 109 -1.46 0.45 10.95
N GLN A 110 -0.64 0.02 9.99
CA GLN A 110 0.62 -0.65 10.23
C GLN A 110 1.70 0.19 9.54
N GLU A 111 2.41 1.00 10.32
CA GLU A 111 3.37 1.98 9.79
C GLU A 111 4.55 2.12 10.75
N GLY A 112 5.70 2.54 10.21
CA GLY A 112 6.89 2.79 11.00
C GLY A 112 7.38 1.59 11.82
N GLU A 113 7.90 1.85 13.01
CA GLU A 113 8.40 0.77 13.89
C GLU A 113 7.28 -0.15 14.39
N GLU A 114 6.08 0.41 14.61
CA GLU A 114 4.90 -0.33 15.08
C GLU A 114 4.36 -1.31 14.03
N MET A 115 4.75 -1.17 12.75
CA MET A 115 4.42 -2.14 11.71
C MET A 115 4.80 -3.56 12.14
N PHE A 116 5.97 -3.74 12.75
CA PHE A 116 6.49 -5.07 13.10
C PHE A 116 5.74 -5.75 14.24
N ASP A 117 4.87 -5.05 14.96
CA ASP A 117 4.02 -5.66 15.98
C ASP A 117 2.95 -6.56 15.36
N TYR A 118 2.63 -6.35 14.08
CA TYR A 118 1.62 -7.10 13.32
C TYR A 118 2.18 -8.31 12.56
N TYR A 119 3.50 -8.50 12.53
CA TYR A 119 4.15 -9.54 11.73
C TYR A 119 5.10 -10.41 12.54
N ASP A 120 5.22 -11.66 12.13
CA ASP A 120 6.31 -12.56 12.50
C ASP A 120 7.38 -12.53 11.40
N PHE A 121 8.65 -12.54 11.81
CA PHE A 121 9.78 -12.66 10.88
C PHE A 121 10.03 -14.14 10.62
N TYR A 122 9.55 -14.64 9.48
CA TYR A 122 9.80 -16.00 9.07
C TYR A 122 11.31 -16.20 8.85
N ASN A 123 11.85 -17.30 9.36
CA ASN A 123 13.27 -17.65 9.23
C ASN A 123 13.47 -19.14 8.92
N GLY A 124 12.44 -19.78 8.35
CA GLY A 124 12.48 -21.15 7.89
C GLY A 124 13.00 -21.27 6.46
N PRO A 125 13.04 -22.50 5.91
CA PRO A 125 13.33 -22.73 4.50
C PRO A 125 12.26 -22.07 3.63
N ASP A 126 12.63 -21.66 2.42
CA ASP A 126 11.65 -21.21 1.45
C ASP A 126 10.68 -22.35 1.08
N ASN A 127 9.49 -22.00 0.58
CA ASN A 127 8.47 -22.99 0.28
C ASN A 127 8.90 -23.87 -0.92
N VAL A 128 8.28 -25.04 -1.07
CA VAL A 128 8.63 -25.99 -2.15
C VAL A 128 8.31 -25.43 -3.55
N GLY A 129 7.39 -24.47 -3.65
CA GLY A 129 6.95 -23.88 -4.91
C GLY A 129 7.94 -22.88 -5.50
N SER A 130 8.52 -22.00 -4.68
CA SER A 130 9.52 -21.01 -5.09
C SER A 130 10.94 -21.54 -4.97
N ASN A 131 11.25 -22.27 -3.89
CA ASN A 131 12.55 -22.89 -3.59
C ASN A 131 13.74 -21.97 -3.95
N GLY A 132 13.62 -20.70 -3.54
CA GLY A 132 14.54 -19.63 -3.84
C GLY A 132 15.93 -19.85 -3.23
N TYR A 133 16.94 -19.20 -3.82
CA TYR A 133 18.32 -19.25 -3.33
C TYR A 133 18.56 -18.23 -2.21
N ILE A 134 17.88 -18.44 -1.09
CA ILE A 134 17.66 -17.44 -0.05
C ILE A 134 17.83 -18.02 1.35
N ASN A 135 18.15 -17.15 2.30
CA ASN A 135 18.15 -17.42 3.74
C ASN A 135 17.30 -16.36 4.45
N TYR A 136 16.13 -16.73 4.97
CA TYR A 136 15.31 -15.78 5.71
C TYR A 136 15.84 -15.58 7.14
N VAL A 137 15.98 -14.33 7.56
CA VAL A 137 16.61 -13.98 8.84
C VAL A 137 15.63 -13.34 9.83
N THR A 138 15.96 -13.45 11.12
CA THR A 138 15.19 -12.83 12.20
C THR A 138 15.27 -11.30 12.15
N LYS A 139 14.33 -10.60 12.79
CA LYS A 139 14.34 -9.13 12.94
C LYS A 139 15.68 -8.60 13.47
N GLU A 140 16.23 -9.24 14.50
CA GLU A 140 17.52 -8.85 15.10
C GLU A 140 18.67 -8.99 14.11
N SER A 141 18.76 -10.13 13.41
CA SER A 141 19.78 -10.36 12.39
C SER A 141 19.65 -9.36 11.24
N ALA A 142 18.42 -9.09 10.78
CA ALA A 142 18.13 -8.12 9.73
C ALA A 142 18.52 -6.68 10.09
N MET A 143 18.28 -6.27 11.34
CA MET A 143 18.72 -4.96 11.85
C MET A 143 20.24 -4.90 11.95
N ASN A 144 20.88 -5.95 12.48
CA ASN A 144 22.33 -6.01 12.67
C ASN A 144 23.09 -6.01 11.34
N SER A 145 22.57 -6.68 10.31
CA SER A 145 23.15 -6.66 8.95
C SER A 145 22.75 -5.43 8.14
N GLY A 146 21.83 -4.60 8.66
CA GLY A 146 21.37 -3.37 8.03
C GLY A 146 20.43 -3.59 6.82
N ILE A 147 19.89 -4.79 6.64
CA ILE A 147 18.86 -5.07 5.63
C ILE A 147 17.45 -4.70 6.12
N LEU A 148 17.29 -4.36 7.41
CA LEU A 148 16.09 -3.76 7.98
C LEU A 148 16.43 -2.43 8.64
N ARG A 149 15.72 -1.35 8.28
CA ARG A 149 15.76 -0.07 9.02
C ARG A 149 14.40 0.62 8.99
N VAL A 150 14.16 1.45 10.00
CA VAL A 150 13.09 2.47 9.95
C VAL A 150 13.75 3.83 9.89
N THR A 151 13.41 4.62 8.87
CA THR A 151 13.95 5.96 8.64
C THR A 151 12.85 6.99 8.76
N GLU A 152 13.22 8.23 9.09
CA GLU A 152 12.30 9.36 8.99
C GLU A 152 12.62 10.14 7.72
N GLU A 153 11.66 10.28 6.83
CA GLU A 153 11.79 11.13 5.64
C GLU A 153 10.73 12.23 5.67
N ALA A 154 11.02 13.31 4.95
CA ALA A 154 10.07 14.39 4.75
C ALA A 154 8.78 13.85 4.12
N ASP A 155 7.64 14.08 4.77
CA ASP A 155 6.34 13.79 4.18
C ASP A 155 6.05 14.82 3.08
N LEU A 156 6.38 14.46 1.84
CA LEU A 156 6.16 15.30 0.66
C LEU A 156 4.73 15.16 0.11
N SER A 157 3.89 14.26 0.65
CA SER A 157 2.54 13.99 0.14
C SER A 157 1.59 15.20 0.31
N TYR A 158 1.91 16.11 1.22
CA TYR A 158 1.15 17.35 1.48
C TYR A 158 1.69 18.59 0.75
N MET A 159 2.76 18.49 -0.03
CA MET A 159 3.49 19.68 -0.51
C MET A 159 3.27 19.94 -2.01
N SER A 160 2.09 20.45 -2.36
CA SER A 160 1.78 20.90 -3.73
C SER A 160 2.49 22.21 -4.14
N ASN A 161 3.14 22.93 -3.22
CA ASN A 161 3.84 24.19 -3.51
C ASN A 161 5.30 24.21 -2.99
N PRO A 162 6.31 24.23 -3.89
CA PRO A 162 7.73 24.33 -3.53
C PRO A 162 8.12 25.60 -2.73
N ALA A 163 7.29 26.64 -2.72
CA ALA A 163 7.56 27.89 -2.01
C ALA A 163 7.17 27.86 -0.52
N GLU A 164 6.40 26.86 -0.06
CA GLU A 164 6.01 26.69 1.35
C GLU A 164 7.00 25.79 2.14
N ARG A 165 8.23 25.67 1.65
CA ARG A 165 9.35 25.03 2.34
C ARG A 165 9.82 25.85 3.55
N THR A 166 9.00 25.99 4.58
CA THR A 166 9.38 26.62 5.85
C THR A 166 9.27 25.64 7.01
N GLU A 167 10.44 25.31 7.59
CA GLU A 167 10.78 24.76 8.93
C GLU A 167 9.95 23.64 9.60
N HIS A 168 8.75 23.30 9.14
CA HIS A 168 7.89 22.28 9.76
C HIS A 168 7.47 21.25 8.70
N VAL A 169 8.46 20.58 8.11
CA VAL A 169 8.18 19.40 7.30
C VAL A 169 7.86 18.28 8.28
N ASN A 170 6.59 17.84 8.31
CA ASN A 170 6.24 16.63 9.02
C ASN A 170 7.13 15.51 8.48
N LYS A 171 7.78 14.78 9.37
CA LYS A 171 8.50 13.57 8.99
C LYS A 171 7.57 12.39 9.19
N THR A 172 7.58 11.47 8.24
CA THR A 172 6.91 10.19 8.38
C THR A 172 7.95 9.07 8.43
N GLN A 173 7.61 8.00 9.14
CA GLN A 173 8.48 6.83 9.24
C GLN A 173 8.32 5.95 8.00
N PHE A 174 9.42 5.64 7.35
CA PHE A 174 9.51 4.72 6.24
C PHE A 174 10.22 3.45 6.67
N VAL A 175 9.62 2.31 6.32
CA VAL A 175 10.21 0.99 6.55
C VAL A 175 11.00 0.60 5.31
N TYR A 176 12.27 0.28 5.52
CA TYR A 176 13.16 -0.22 4.49
C TYR A 176 13.49 -1.68 4.78
N MET A 177 13.31 -2.53 3.77
CA MET A 177 13.62 -3.96 3.80
C MET A 177 14.46 -4.35 2.57
N GLY A 178 15.49 -5.15 2.79
CA GLY A 178 16.46 -5.54 1.77
C GLY A 178 16.99 -6.96 1.92
N SER A 179 18.10 -7.23 1.23
CA SER A 179 18.86 -8.48 1.29
C SER A 179 20.33 -8.20 1.16
N ALA A 180 21.13 -9.15 1.63
CA ALA A 180 22.58 -9.10 1.58
C ALA A 180 23.15 -10.43 1.05
N PRO A 181 24.29 -10.40 0.33
CA PRO A 181 25.01 -11.63 0.02
C PRO A 181 25.55 -12.28 1.29
N THR A 182 25.70 -13.60 1.27
CA THR A 182 26.40 -14.35 2.32
C THR A 182 27.58 -15.10 1.73
N ASP A 183 28.57 -15.43 2.57
CA ASP A 183 29.71 -16.25 2.15
C ASP A 183 29.30 -17.70 1.80
N ALA A 184 28.18 -18.17 2.34
CA ALA A 184 27.63 -19.50 2.05
C ALA A 184 26.91 -19.56 0.69
N GLY A 185 26.57 -18.40 0.11
CA GLY A 185 25.95 -18.25 -1.19
C GLY A 185 24.50 -17.74 -1.16
N PRO A 186 23.54 -18.40 -0.45
CA PRO A 186 22.17 -17.90 -0.34
C PRO A 186 22.14 -16.47 0.20
N ARG A 187 21.25 -15.62 -0.31
CA ARG A 187 21.15 -14.24 0.17
C ARG A 187 20.31 -14.15 1.44
N ASP A 188 20.80 -13.43 2.44
CA ASP A 188 20.00 -13.10 3.62
C ASP A 188 18.86 -12.16 3.21
N SER A 189 17.63 -12.45 3.59
CA SER A 189 16.44 -11.65 3.25
C SER A 189 15.37 -11.69 4.35
N ILE A 190 14.28 -10.96 4.14
CA ILE A 190 13.19 -10.79 5.10
C ILE A 190 11.89 -11.28 4.48
N ARG A 191 11.18 -12.16 5.19
CA ARG A 191 9.78 -12.51 4.95
C ARG A 191 8.97 -12.22 6.20
N LEU A 192 7.92 -11.41 6.02
CA LEU A 192 7.01 -11.02 7.09
C LEU A 192 5.68 -11.75 6.90
N GLU A 193 5.23 -12.44 7.95
CA GLU A 193 3.94 -13.14 7.97
C GLU A 193 2.99 -12.47 8.95
N GLY A 194 1.80 -12.10 8.49
CA GLY A 194 0.84 -11.40 9.32
C GLY A 194 0.33 -12.26 10.48
N LYS A 195 0.34 -11.71 11.70
CA LYS A 195 -0.24 -12.37 12.89
C LYS A 195 -1.77 -12.46 12.85
N SER A 196 -2.39 -11.56 12.08
CA SER A 196 -3.85 -11.50 11.91
C SER A 196 -4.27 -12.18 10.61
N LYS A 197 -5.33 -12.99 10.68
CA LYS A 197 -6.02 -13.54 9.51
C LYS A 197 -7.29 -12.74 9.20
N PHE A 198 -7.60 -12.58 7.93
CA PHE A 198 -8.78 -11.85 7.44
C PHE A 198 -9.58 -12.72 6.49
N ASN A 199 -10.92 -12.63 6.56
CA ASN A 199 -11.85 -13.33 5.66
C ASN A 199 -12.57 -12.34 4.73
N GLY A 200 -11.82 -11.34 4.25
CA GLY A 200 -12.32 -10.23 3.46
C GLY A 200 -12.03 -8.87 4.10
N GLY A 201 -12.01 -7.84 3.25
CA GLY A 201 -11.70 -6.47 3.66
C GLY A 201 -11.19 -5.63 2.49
N LEU A 202 -10.83 -4.39 2.79
CA LEU A 202 -10.08 -3.53 1.89
C LEU A 202 -8.66 -3.40 2.46
N PHE A 203 -7.68 -3.86 1.69
CA PHE A 203 -6.27 -3.75 2.02
C PHE A 203 -5.66 -2.64 1.17
N VAL A 204 -4.95 -1.73 1.82
CA VAL A 204 -4.25 -0.64 1.15
C VAL A 204 -2.81 -0.70 1.60
N ILE A 205 -1.91 -0.82 0.64
CA ILE A 205 -0.47 -0.73 0.85
C ILE A 205 0.06 0.47 0.09
N ASP A 206 0.89 1.26 0.76
CA ASP A 206 1.59 2.40 0.16
C ASP A 206 3.07 2.03 0.08
N LEU A 207 3.57 1.89 -1.16
CA LEU A 207 4.92 1.45 -1.45
C LEU A 207 5.66 2.56 -2.18
N HIS A 208 6.72 3.06 -1.56
CA HIS A 208 7.61 4.02 -2.23
C HIS A 208 8.50 3.32 -3.27
N HIS A 209 8.85 2.05 -3.03
CA HIS A 209 9.75 1.29 -3.89
C HIS A 209 9.51 -0.22 -3.74
N MET A 210 9.66 -0.97 -4.84
CA MET A 210 9.65 -2.44 -4.86
C MET A 210 10.99 -2.94 -5.43
N PRO A 211 11.53 -4.06 -4.93
CA PRO A 211 12.78 -4.62 -5.42
C PRO A 211 12.74 -4.90 -6.93
N ALA A 212 13.87 -4.73 -7.61
CA ALA A 212 14.06 -5.13 -9.00
C ALA A 212 15.54 -5.49 -9.22
N GLY A 213 15.81 -6.59 -9.91
CA GLY A 213 17.17 -7.09 -10.12
C GLY A 213 17.21 -8.52 -10.64
N CYS A 214 18.25 -8.91 -11.38
CA CYS A 214 18.42 -10.32 -11.78
C CYS A 214 18.36 -11.26 -10.57
N GLY A 215 17.51 -12.29 -10.65
CA GLY A 215 17.33 -13.28 -9.59
C GLY A 215 16.46 -12.84 -8.43
N SER A 216 15.90 -11.61 -8.43
CA SER A 216 14.93 -11.21 -7.41
C SER A 216 13.52 -11.66 -7.78
N TRP A 217 12.73 -11.99 -6.77
CA TRP A 217 11.30 -12.26 -6.88
C TRP A 217 10.57 -11.62 -5.69
N PRO A 218 10.27 -10.31 -5.72
CA PRO A 218 9.49 -9.67 -4.65
C PRO A 218 7.98 -9.92 -4.79
N ALA A 219 7.29 -10.06 -3.66
CA ALA A 219 5.83 -10.19 -3.61
C ALA A 219 5.23 -9.50 -2.38
N VAL A 220 4.03 -8.95 -2.56
CA VAL A 220 3.08 -8.62 -1.48
C VAL A 220 1.81 -9.39 -1.78
N TRP A 221 1.44 -10.26 -0.85
CA TRP A 221 0.43 -11.27 -1.12
C TRP A 221 -0.35 -11.66 0.14
N LEU A 222 -1.51 -12.27 -0.04
CA LEU A 222 -2.39 -12.76 1.02
C LEU A 222 -2.63 -14.24 0.81
N SER A 223 -2.38 -15.05 1.84
CA SER A 223 -2.58 -16.50 1.78
C SER A 223 -2.84 -17.10 3.15
N ASP A 224 -3.39 -18.30 3.15
CA ASP A 224 -3.34 -19.21 4.28
C ASP A 224 -2.38 -20.35 3.99
N GLU A 225 -1.10 -20.11 4.25
CA GLU A 225 0.00 -21.03 3.98
C GLU A 225 -0.20 -22.45 4.51
N LYS A 226 -0.93 -22.59 5.63
CA LYS A 226 -1.23 -23.89 6.23
C LYS A 226 -2.15 -24.75 5.35
N ASP A 227 -3.11 -24.10 4.70
CA ASP A 227 -4.19 -24.74 3.97
C ASP A 227 -4.15 -24.35 2.48
N TRP A 228 -2.98 -23.95 1.98
CA TRP A 228 -2.78 -23.61 0.57
C TRP A 228 -2.74 -24.89 -0.30
N PRO A 229 -3.32 -24.89 -1.52
CA PRO A 229 -4.08 -23.82 -2.18
C PRO A 229 -5.60 -23.89 -1.90
N LEU A 230 -6.04 -24.67 -0.90
CA LEU A 230 -7.46 -24.86 -0.61
C LEU A 230 -8.14 -23.54 -0.20
N ASN A 231 -7.46 -22.73 0.62
CA ASN A 231 -7.93 -21.40 1.03
C ASN A 231 -7.51 -20.27 0.08
N GLY A 232 -6.79 -20.62 -0.99
CA GLY A 232 -6.36 -19.71 -2.04
C GLY A 232 -5.23 -18.74 -1.65
N GLU A 233 -4.83 -17.97 -2.65
CA GLU A 233 -3.76 -16.98 -2.61
C GLU A 233 -4.17 -15.78 -3.47
N ILE A 234 -3.81 -14.57 -3.01
CA ILE A 234 -3.97 -13.34 -3.75
C ILE A 234 -2.62 -12.63 -3.79
N ASP A 235 -1.97 -12.66 -4.95
CA ASP A 235 -0.77 -11.85 -5.20
C ASP A 235 -1.22 -10.46 -5.58
N ILE A 236 -1.04 -9.49 -4.67
CA ILE A 236 -1.46 -8.11 -4.89
C ILE A 236 -0.49 -7.45 -5.87
N VAL A 237 0.81 -7.59 -5.61
CA VAL A 237 1.89 -7.14 -6.48
C VAL A 237 3.03 -8.15 -6.42
N GLU A 238 3.38 -8.67 -7.58
CA GLU A 238 4.49 -9.59 -7.76
C GLU A 238 5.31 -9.20 -9.00
N GLY A 239 6.61 -9.48 -8.95
CA GLY A 239 7.48 -9.38 -10.11
C GLY A 239 8.68 -10.31 -9.99
N VAL A 240 9.31 -10.61 -11.12
CA VAL A 240 10.57 -11.35 -11.18
C VAL A 240 11.60 -10.60 -12.01
N ASN A 241 12.86 -10.71 -11.62
CA ASN A 241 13.99 -10.09 -12.30
C ASN A 241 13.83 -8.56 -12.45
N TYR A 242 13.94 -8.06 -13.69
CA TYR A 242 13.70 -6.65 -14.07
C TYR A 242 12.33 -6.45 -14.69
N GLN A 243 11.33 -7.24 -14.31
CA GLN A 243 9.96 -6.96 -14.74
C GLN A 243 9.57 -5.55 -14.32
N LYS A 244 9.08 -4.78 -15.29
CA LYS A 244 8.62 -3.39 -15.11
C LYS A 244 7.11 -3.27 -14.93
N VAL A 245 6.43 -4.41 -15.05
CA VAL A 245 4.98 -4.54 -14.98
C VAL A 245 4.66 -5.50 -13.84
N ALA A 246 3.93 -4.98 -12.85
CA ALA A 246 3.38 -5.74 -11.74
C ALA A 246 2.42 -6.80 -12.25
N LYS A 247 2.53 -7.99 -11.67
CA LYS A 247 1.56 -9.05 -11.81
C LYS A 247 0.66 -9.08 -10.58
N THR A 248 -0.62 -9.26 -10.82
CA THR A 248 -1.62 -9.57 -9.79
C THR A 248 -2.22 -10.92 -10.16
N ALA A 249 -2.20 -11.87 -9.24
CA ALA A 249 -2.63 -13.23 -9.52
C ALA A 249 -3.56 -13.77 -8.43
N LEU A 250 -4.39 -14.74 -8.82
CA LEU A 250 -5.10 -15.59 -7.89
C LEU A 250 -4.68 -17.04 -8.10
N HIS A 251 -4.40 -17.72 -7.00
CA HIS A 251 -4.15 -19.17 -6.97
C HIS A 251 -5.19 -19.85 -6.11
N THR A 252 -5.74 -20.95 -6.62
CA THR A 252 -6.89 -21.62 -6.02
C THR A 252 -6.81 -23.13 -6.22
N SER A 253 -7.67 -23.84 -5.48
CA SER A 253 -8.06 -25.20 -5.84
C SER A 253 -8.93 -25.22 -7.11
N LYS A 254 -9.19 -26.42 -7.65
CA LYS A 254 -9.88 -26.58 -8.94
C LYS A 254 -11.30 -25.97 -8.91
N GLY A 255 -11.68 -25.27 -9.98
CA GLY A 255 -13.05 -24.79 -10.21
C GLY A 255 -13.24 -23.28 -10.16
N CYS A 256 -12.14 -22.51 -10.13
CA CYS A 256 -12.15 -21.06 -10.26
C CYS A 256 -11.42 -20.65 -11.55
N ASP A 257 -12.09 -19.90 -12.41
CA ASP A 257 -11.52 -19.30 -13.60
C ASP A 257 -12.18 -17.94 -13.90
N MET A 258 -11.51 -17.19 -14.77
CA MET A 258 -11.87 -15.82 -15.16
C MET A 258 -12.28 -15.73 -16.64
N GLU A 259 -12.73 -16.83 -17.25
CA GLU A 259 -13.07 -16.84 -18.67
C GLU A 259 -14.22 -15.91 -19.02
N ASP A 260 -15.25 -15.90 -18.18
CA ASP A 260 -16.46 -15.08 -18.34
C ASP A 260 -16.34 -13.69 -17.67
N SER A 261 -15.15 -13.32 -17.17
CA SER A 261 -14.96 -12.00 -16.56
C SER A 261 -15.12 -10.88 -17.61
N PRO A 262 -16.01 -9.90 -17.40
CA PRO A 262 -16.17 -8.79 -18.33
C PRO A 262 -14.87 -8.00 -18.49
N SER A 263 -14.50 -7.70 -19.73
CA SER A 263 -13.24 -7.01 -20.06
C SER A 263 -13.18 -5.56 -19.56
N ASN A 264 -14.30 -4.98 -19.15
CA ASN A 264 -14.39 -3.60 -18.66
C ASN A 264 -14.28 -3.49 -17.13
N LEU A 265 -14.07 -4.60 -16.40
CA LEU A 265 -13.88 -4.56 -14.95
C LEU A 265 -12.48 -4.13 -14.53
N THR A 266 -11.48 -4.34 -15.39
CA THR A 266 -10.09 -4.00 -15.13
C THR A 266 -9.53 -3.22 -16.30
N THR A 267 -8.46 -2.46 -16.05
CA THR A 267 -7.71 -1.73 -17.09
C THR A 267 -6.49 -2.49 -17.61
N GLY A 268 -6.17 -3.63 -16.97
CA GLY A 268 -5.06 -4.50 -17.32
C GLY A 268 -5.40 -5.55 -18.39
N GLY A 269 -4.37 -6.28 -18.82
CA GLY A 269 -4.49 -7.46 -19.68
C GLY A 269 -4.31 -8.76 -18.89
N TRP A 270 -4.56 -9.89 -19.55
CA TRP A 270 -4.21 -11.21 -19.00
C TRP A 270 -2.79 -11.60 -19.40
N ASP A 271 -2.03 -12.16 -18.45
CA ASP A 271 -0.76 -12.81 -18.76
C ASP A 271 -0.97 -13.99 -19.70
N THR A 272 0.11 -14.46 -20.30
CA THR A 272 0.06 -15.48 -21.36
C THR A 272 0.67 -16.79 -20.89
N ALA A 273 0.17 -17.88 -21.46
CA ALA A 273 0.67 -19.22 -21.21
C ALA A 273 1.03 -19.87 -22.55
N VAL A 274 2.34 -19.94 -22.83
CA VAL A 274 2.93 -20.43 -24.09
C VAL A 274 4.17 -21.26 -23.77
N GLY A 275 4.42 -22.31 -24.55
CA GLY A 275 5.60 -23.15 -24.42
C GLY A 275 5.51 -24.16 -23.29
N ILE A 276 4.29 -24.53 -22.91
CA ILE A 276 4.03 -25.44 -21.79
C ILE A 276 4.33 -26.86 -22.24
N PRO A 277 5.24 -27.59 -21.59
CA PRO A 277 5.55 -28.96 -21.97
C PRO A 277 4.30 -29.84 -21.89
N ASP A 278 4.01 -30.56 -22.97
CA ASP A 278 2.99 -31.59 -22.97
C ASP A 278 3.34 -32.67 -21.93
N SER A 279 2.38 -33.06 -21.10
CA SER A 279 2.63 -33.95 -19.95
C SER A 279 3.00 -35.37 -20.34
N GLU A 280 2.65 -35.81 -21.56
CA GLU A 280 2.92 -37.17 -22.03
C GLU A 280 4.22 -37.24 -22.84
N THR A 281 4.46 -36.25 -23.69
CA THR A 281 5.54 -36.25 -24.68
C THR A 281 6.73 -35.36 -24.30
N GLY A 282 6.52 -34.40 -23.38
CA GLY A 282 7.51 -33.38 -23.02
C GLY A 282 7.77 -32.34 -24.11
N VAL A 283 7.08 -32.42 -25.25
CA VAL A 283 7.23 -31.46 -26.34
C VAL A 283 6.52 -30.15 -25.96
N PRO A 284 7.15 -28.98 -26.10
CA PRO A 284 6.49 -27.71 -25.79
C PRO A 284 5.26 -27.44 -26.66
N ASP A 285 4.11 -27.18 -26.02
CA ASP A 285 2.91 -26.65 -26.66
C ASP A 285 3.05 -25.13 -26.84
N MET A 286 3.21 -24.71 -28.09
CA MET A 286 3.38 -23.30 -28.47
C MET A 286 2.05 -22.56 -28.71
N THR A 287 0.90 -23.19 -28.40
CA THR A 287 -0.41 -22.56 -28.56
C THR A 287 -0.56 -21.39 -27.58
N PHE A 288 -0.92 -20.23 -28.12
CA PHE A 288 -1.16 -19.03 -27.33
C PHE A 288 -2.45 -19.14 -26.50
N ARG A 289 -2.33 -18.91 -25.20
CA ARG A 289 -3.45 -18.87 -24.25
C ARG A 289 -3.27 -17.74 -23.24
N TYR A 290 -4.38 -17.27 -22.69
CA TYR A 290 -4.38 -16.35 -21.56
C TYR A 290 -4.45 -17.14 -20.25
N ALA A 291 -3.70 -16.71 -19.23
CA ALA A 291 -3.69 -17.30 -17.90
C ALA A 291 -4.92 -16.83 -17.11
N LYS A 292 -6.07 -17.44 -17.39
CA LYS A 292 -7.36 -17.10 -16.78
C LYS A 292 -7.87 -18.16 -15.81
N ASN A 293 -7.30 -19.36 -15.81
CA ASN A 293 -7.67 -20.40 -14.88
C ASN A 293 -6.88 -20.24 -13.59
N CYS A 294 -7.58 -20.02 -12.47
CA CYS A 294 -6.93 -19.74 -11.19
C CYS A 294 -6.45 -21.01 -10.49
N TYR A 295 -6.72 -22.19 -11.05
CA TYR A 295 -6.26 -23.46 -10.48
C TYR A 295 -4.74 -23.63 -10.67
N VAL A 296 -4.02 -23.90 -9.57
CA VAL A 296 -2.55 -24.06 -9.59
C VAL A 296 -2.03 -25.21 -10.47
N TYR A 297 -2.89 -26.18 -10.80
CA TYR A 297 -2.58 -27.26 -11.74
C TYR A 297 -3.49 -27.21 -12.98
N ALA A 298 -3.86 -26.01 -13.42
CA ALA A 298 -4.64 -25.82 -14.64
C ALA A 298 -3.92 -26.45 -15.85
N PRO A 299 -4.61 -27.29 -16.64
CA PRO A 299 -4.04 -27.79 -17.88
C PRO A 299 -3.80 -26.62 -18.83
N HIS A 300 -2.71 -26.68 -19.59
CA HIS A 300 -2.33 -25.63 -20.53
C HIS A 300 -2.06 -24.25 -19.91
N GLN A 301 -1.70 -24.22 -18.62
CA GLN A 301 -0.97 -23.11 -17.99
C GLN A 301 0.35 -23.63 -17.38
N TRP A 302 1.28 -22.72 -17.06
CA TRP A 302 2.44 -23.12 -16.26
C TRP A 302 1.97 -23.61 -14.87
N THR A 303 2.66 -24.61 -14.33
CA THR A 303 2.40 -25.06 -12.96
C THR A 303 2.52 -23.87 -12.02
N ASN A 304 1.51 -23.69 -11.16
CA ASN A 304 1.41 -22.58 -10.23
C ASN A 304 1.35 -21.18 -10.89
N GLN A 305 0.92 -21.08 -12.15
CA GLN A 305 0.73 -19.77 -12.77
C GLN A 305 -0.47 -19.02 -12.18
N GLY A 306 -1.54 -19.74 -11.83
CA GLY A 306 -2.81 -19.13 -11.44
C GLY A 306 -3.44 -18.32 -12.58
N CYS A 307 -4.41 -17.49 -12.24
CA CYS A 307 -4.98 -16.53 -13.19
C CYS A 307 -4.36 -15.17 -12.95
N VAL A 308 -3.67 -14.62 -13.96
CA VAL A 308 -2.75 -13.50 -13.78
C VAL A 308 -3.18 -12.34 -14.66
N ALA A 309 -3.44 -11.20 -14.02
CA ALA A 309 -3.61 -9.93 -14.68
C ALA A 309 -2.29 -9.14 -14.63
N THR A 310 -1.99 -8.45 -15.72
CA THR A 310 -0.86 -7.55 -15.84
C THR A 310 -1.37 -6.15 -16.15
N ASP A 311 -0.70 -5.13 -15.66
CA ASP A 311 -0.98 -3.77 -16.09
C ASP A 311 -0.66 -3.59 -17.58
N ALA A 312 -1.37 -2.66 -18.23
CA ALA A 312 -1.10 -2.24 -19.60
C ALA A 312 0.06 -1.24 -19.68
N LYS A 313 0.48 -0.64 -18.56
CA LYS A 313 1.55 0.36 -18.48
C LYS A 313 2.76 -0.18 -17.71
N GLU A 314 3.95 0.13 -18.22
CA GLU A 314 5.21 -0.07 -17.49
C GLU A 314 5.37 0.95 -16.36
N GLY A 315 6.29 0.66 -15.43
CA GLY A 315 6.72 1.59 -14.39
C GLY A 315 5.86 1.56 -13.13
N ASN A 316 5.04 0.53 -12.96
CA ASN A 316 4.30 0.25 -11.72
C ASN A 316 5.05 -0.69 -10.77
N LEU A 317 6.17 -1.26 -11.23
CA LEU A 317 7.23 -1.81 -10.38
C LEU A 317 8.40 -0.82 -10.34
N GLY A 318 9.05 -0.70 -9.18
CA GLY A 318 10.21 0.17 -9.02
C GLY A 318 11.38 -0.23 -9.92
N GLU A 319 12.28 0.71 -10.19
CA GLU A 319 13.57 0.43 -10.84
C GLU A 319 14.66 0.19 -9.78
N PRO A 320 15.74 -0.54 -10.03
CA PRO A 320 16.80 -0.76 -9.03
C PRO A 320 17.27 0.56 -8.40
N LEU A 321 17.41 0.61 -7.07
CA LEU A 321 17.93 1.80 -6.39
C LEU A 321 19.39 2.04 -6.80
N VAL A 322 19.66 3.09 -7.57
CA VAL A 322 21.02 3.45 -8.01
C VAL A 322 21.61 4.50 -7.05
N GLY A 323 22.56 4.11 -6.19
CA GLY A 323 23.19 4.98 -5.19
C GLY A 323 24.06 4.21 -4.18
N PRO A 324 24.69 4.84 -3.17
CA PRO A 324 25.46 4.12 -2.13
C PRO A 324 24.61 3.12 -1.31
N ASP A 325 23.28 3.18 -1.43
CA ASP A 325 22.31 2.20 -0.90
C ASP A 325 21.93 1.08 -1.92
N SER A 326 22.65 0.92 -3.03
CA SER A 326 22.34 0.03 -4.18
C SER A 326 22.50 -1.49 -3.96
N TYR A 327 22.85 -1.95 -2.76
CA TYR A 327 23.06 -3.36 -2.46
C TYR A 327 22.06 -3.86 -1.43
N ARG A 328 20.78 -3.78 -1.76
CA ARG A 328 19.79 -3.75 -0.69
C ARG A 328 18.41 -4.11 -1.28
N PHE A 329 18.18 -5.41 -1.52
CA PHE A 329 17.02 -5.93 -2.28
C PHE A 329 16.13 -6.81 -1.43
N LEU A 330 14.83 -6.57 -1.29
CA LEU A 330 13.98 -7.61 -0.69
C LEU A 330 13.85 -8.79 -1.68
N SER A 331 14.17 -9.98 -1.20
CA SER A 331 13.91 -11.25 -1.88
C SER A 331 12.83 -11.97 -1.10
N VAL A 332 11.77 -12.41 -1.77
CA VAL A 332 11.05 -13.62 -1.35
C VAL A 332 11.93 -14.82 -1.72
#